data_AF-A0A6H1ZM40-F1
#
_entry.id   AF-A0A6H1ZM40-F1
#
_cell.length_a   1.000
_cell.length_b   1.000
_cell.length_c   1.000
_cell.angle_alpha   90.00
_cell.angle_beta   90.00
_cell.angle_gamma   90.00
#
_symmetry.space_group_name_H-M   'P 1'
#
loop_
_entity.id
_entity.type
_entity.pdbx_description
1 polymer ?
#
loop_
_entity_poly.entity_id
_entity_poly.type
_entity_poly.pdbx_seq_one_letter_code
_entity_poly.pdbx_strand_id
1 'polypeptide(L)'
;MLQGEFIWEPGGKQLYETWYETLPQKIKDTRDERLHGYIARIHAIMLKTAMCLRLSYSDDLILGEKEVGSAIRLVESVLANASTALSAQGRNPSGLDMEKVMVQLRTFKKIPFKDLMRINYRNTSKMQLDEILAGIEAMGHCQVETDTYTLERTIIWLGGADGKGGVRR
;
A
#
# COMPACT_ATOMS: atom_id res chain seq x y z
N MET A 1 -12.50 -9.70 -38.57
CA MET A 1 -11.99 -10.18 -37.27
C MET A 1 -10.50 -10.41 -37.44
N LEU A 2 -9.68 -9.84 -36.58
CA LEU A 2 -8.23 -10.04 -36.61
C LEU A 2 -7.92 -11.38 -35.92
N GLN A 3 -7.19 -12.27 -36.60
CA GLN A 3 -6.87 -13.61 -36.11
C GLN A 3 -5.43 -13.96 -36.47
N GLY A 4 -4.69 -14.56 -35.54
CA GLY A 4 -3.31 -14.99 -35.72
C GLY A 4 -2.50 -14.95 -34.43
N GLU A 5 -1.26 -15.42 -34.50
CA GLU A 5 -0.30 -15.39 -33.39
C GLU A 5 0.62 -14.17 -33.51
N PHE A 6 0.96 -13.56 -32.37
CA PHE A 6 1.97 -12.51 -32.34
C PHE A 6 3.37 -13.10 -32.50
N ILE A 7 4.12 -12.55 -33.43
CA ILE A 7 5.52 -12.91 -33.66
C ILE A 7 6.45 -11.81 -33.14
N TRP A 8 7.67 -12.21 -32.80
CA TRP A 8 8.68 -11.31 -32.30
C TRP A 8 9.57 -10.80 -33.42
N GLU A 9 9.84 -9.50 -33.39
CA GLU A 9 11.03 -8.96 -34.04
C GLU A 9 12.26 -9.21 -33.14
N PRO A 10 13.46 -9.48 -33.70
CA PRO A 10 14.65 -9.77 -32.91
C PRO A 10 14.95 -8.73 -31.82
N GLY A 11 14.86 -7.44 -32.15
CA GLY A 11 15.11 -6.36 -31.20
C GLY A 11 14.09 -6.31 -30.06
N GLY A 12 12.80 -6.48 -30.37
CA GLY A 12 11.73 -6.54 -29.38
C GLY A 12 11.91 -7.69 -28.40
N LYS A 13 12.31 -8.86 -28.91
CA LYS A 13 12.57 -10.05 -28.09
C LYS A 13 13.76 -9.84 -27.15
N GLN A 14 14.87 -9.32 -27.66
CA GLN A 14 16.06 -9.05 -26.86
C GLN A 14 15.77 -8.04 -25.73
N LEU A 15 15.01 -6.97 -26.05
CA LEU A 15 14.60 -5.98 -25.06
C LEU A 15 13.73 -6.61 -23.96
N TYR A 16 12.79 -7.47 -24.34
CA TYR A 16 11.95 -8.20 -23.39
C TYR A 16 12.76 -9.11 -22.47
N GLU A 17 13.63 -9.95 -23.03
CA GLU A 17 14.45 -10.90 -22.26
C GLU A 17 15.35 -10.16 -21.26
N THR A 18 16.06 -9.12 -21.72
CA THR A 18 16.89 -8.26 -20.87
C THR A 18 16.09 -7.67 -19.70
N TRP A 19 14.89 -7.18 -19.96
CA TRP A 19 14.02 -6.64 -18.92
C TRP A 19 13.50 -7.74 -17.98
N TYR A 20 13.10 -8.89 -18.52
CA TYR A 20 12.55 -10.01 -17.76
C TYR A 20 13.55 -10.56 -16.75
N GLU A 21 14.83 -10.62 -17.11
CA GLU A 21 15.92 -11.03 -16.21
C GLU A 21 16.08 -10.12 -14.98
N THR A 22 15.58 -8.88 -15.03
CA THR A 22 15.60 -7.96 -13.87
C THR A 22 14.52 -8.28 -12.84
N LEU A 23 13.47 -9.03 -13.20
CA LEU A 23 12.31 -9.24 -12.33
C LEU A 23 12.63 -9.98 -11.02
N PRO A 24 13.46 -11.05 -10.99
CA PRO A 24 13.83 -11.71 -9.74
C PRO A 24 14.50 -10.76 -8.75
N GLN A 25 15.36 -9.86 -9.24
CA GLN A 25 16.00 -8.86 -8.38
C GLN A 25 14.99 -7.82 -7.89
N LYS A 26 14.08 -7.34 -8.75
CA LYS A 26 13.00 -6.43 -8.34
C LYS A 26 12.10 -7.03 -7.24
N ILE A 27 11.82 -8.33 -7.28
CA ILE A 27 11.06 -9.01 -6.22
C ILE A 27 11.83 -8.93 -4.89
N LYS A 28 13.14 -9.24 -4.89
CA LYS A 28 13.99 -9.17 -3.70
C LYS A 28 14.11 -7.75 -3.13
N ASP A 29 14.21 -6.75 -4.00
CA ASP A 29 14.35 -5.34 -3.60
C ASP A 29 13.02 -4.74 -3.12
N THR A 30 11.89 -5.37 -3.46
CA THR A 30 10.57 -4.90 -3.05
C THR A 30 10.27 -5.33 -1.62
N ARG A 31 10.30 -4.36 -0.69
CA ARG A 31 9.97 -4.56 0.73
C ARG A 31 8.50 -4.91 0.99
N ASP A 32 7.60 -4.51 0.10
CA ASP A 32 6.17 -4.78 0.24
C ASP A 32 5.84 -6.17 -0.31
N GLU A 33 5.75 -7.17 0.57
CA GLU A 33 5.46 -8.57 0.22
C GLU A 33 4.15 -8.74 -0.57
N ARG A 34 3.19 -7.82 -0.38
CA ARG A 34 1.91 -7.84 -1.11
C ARG A 34 2.10 -7.65 -2.61
N LEU A 35 3.19 -7.01 -3.02
CA LEU A 35 3.54 -6.80 -4.43
C LEU A 35 4.25 -7.99 -5.06
N HIS A 36 4.79 -8.95 -4.29
CA HIS A 36 5.59 -10.04 -4.85
C HIS A 36 4.79 -10.87 -5.86
N GLY A 37 3.53 -11.21 -5.54
CA GLY A 37 2.64 -11.93 -6.45
C GLY A 37 2.21 -11.11 -7.68
N TYR A 38 2.24 -9.77 -7.57
CA TYR A 38 2.00 -8.89 -8.71
C TYR A 38 3.22 -8.84 -9.64
N ILE A 39 4.41 -8.61 -9.07
CA ILE A 39 5.68 -8.57 -9.81
C ILE A 39 5.95 -9.91 -10.51
N ALA A 40 5.67 -11.05 -9.87
CA ALA A 40 5.83 -12.37 -10.48
C ALA A 40 5.03 -12.53 -11.78
N ARG A 41 3.89 -11.83 -11.92
CA ARG A 41 2.99 -11.90 -13.08
C ARG A 41 3.14 -10.72 -14.05
N ILE A 42 4.01 -9.76 -13.72
CA ILE A 42 4.09 -8.48 -14.43
C ILE A 42 4.55 -8.63 -15.89
N HIS A 43 5.33 -9.68 -16.18
CA HIS A 43 5.75 -10.02 -17.53
C HIS A 43 4.58 -10.29 -18.47
N ALA A 44 3.56 -11.04 -18.01
CA ALA A 44 2.38 -11.35 -18.81
C ALA A 44 1.53 -10.10 -19.06
N ILE A 45 1.45 -9.18 -18.08
CA ILE A 45 0.77 -7.89 -18.22
C ILE A 45 1.49 -7.02 -19.26
N MET A 46 2.82 -6.96 -19.18
CA MET A 46 3.64 -6.22 -20.13
C MET A 46 3.45 -6.74 -21.56
N LEU A 47 3.48 -8.06 -21.79
CA LEU A 47 3.24 -8.65 -23.11
C LEU A 47 1.87 -8.28 -23.69
N LYS A 48 0.80 -8.43 -22.89
CA LYS A 48 -0.55 -8.04 -23.30
C LYS A 48 -0.64 -6.54 -23.61
N THR A 49 0.07 -5.71 -22.84
CA THR A 49 0.14 -4.27 -23.08
C THR A 49 0.82 -3.97 -24.41
N ALA A 50 1.94 -4.62 -24.72
CA ALA A 50 2.62 -4.48 -26.00
C ALA A 50 1.71 -4.90 -27.19
N MET A 51 0.97 -6.00 -27.04
CA MET A 51 -0.02 -6.44 -28.04
C MET A 51 -1.12 -5.39 -28.26
N CYS A 52 -1.71 -4.86 -27.19
CA CYS A 52 -2.73 -3.81 -27.29
C CYS A 52 -2.18 -2.53 -27.94
N LEU A 53 -0.94 -2.15 -27.62
CA LEU A 53 -0.28 -0.99 -28.24
C LEU A 53 -0.12 -1.21 -29.74
N ARG A 54 0.35 -2.39 -30.19
CA ARG A 54 0.46 -2.69 -31.63
C ARG A 54 -0.88 -2.58 -32.34
N LEU A 55 -1.91 -3.22 -31.78
CA LEU A 55 -3.27 -3.24 -32.35
C LEU A 55 -3.95 -1.88 -32.38
N SER A 56 -3.49 -0.92 -31.58
CA SER A 56 -4.08 0.43 -31.57
C SER A 56 -3.80 1.23 -32.84
N TYR A 57 -2.77 0.86 -33.60
CA TYR A 57 -2.35 1.63 -34.78
C TYR A 57 -1.98 0.75 -36.00
N SER A 58 -1.98 -0.57 -35.86
CA SER A 58 -1.59 -1.52 -36.92
C SER A 58 -2.31 -2.85 -36.77
N ASP A 59 -2.63 -3.48 -37.91
CA ASP A 59 -3.19 -4.83 -37.96
C ASP A 59 -2.13 -5.94 -37.96
N ASP A 60 -0.85 -5.62 -38.19
CA ASP A 60 0.22 -6.63 -38.13
C ASP A 60 0.46 -7.13 -36.70
N LEU A 61 0.63 -8.44 -36.59
CA LEU A 61 0.88 -9.16 -35.34
C LEU A 61 2.38 -9.27 -35.02
N ILE A 62 3.12 -8.16 -35.10
CA ILE A 62 4.57 -8.12 -34.86
C ILE A 62 4.86 -7.26 -33.62
N LEU A 63 5.60 -7.81 -32.66
CA LEU A 63 6.09 -7.08 -31.48
C LEU A 63 7.53 -6.61 -31.70
N GLY A 64 7.68 -5.32 -31.98
CA GLY A 64 8.96 -4.65 -32.15
C GLY A 64 9.47 -3.97 -30.88
N GLU A 65 10.65 -3.36 -30.97
CA GLU A 65 11.27 -2.63 -29.85
C GLU A 65 10.40 -1.48 -29.32
N LYS A 66 9.69 -0.79 -30.22
CA LYS A 66 8.86 0.37 -29.88
C LYS A 66 7.72 -0.01 -28.95
N GLU A 67 7.02 -1.10 -29.23
CA GLU A 67 5.84 -1.56 -28.48
C GLU A 67 6.27 -2.13 -27.14
N VAL A 68 7.30 -2.96 -27.15
CA VAL A 68 7.87 -3.59 -25.96
C VAL A 68 8.43 -2.53 -25.02
N GLY A 69 9.24 -1.60 -25.52
CA GLY A 69 9.80 -0.52 -24.72
C GLY A 69 8.74 0.41 -24.14
N SER A 70 7.67 0.69 -24.89
CA SER A 70 6.55 1.50 -24.40
C SER A 70 5.73 0.75 -23.34
N ALA A 71 5.48 -0.54 -23.52
CA ALA A 71 4.81 -1.40 -22.55
C ALA A 71 5.60 -1.53 -21.25
N ILE A 72 6.93 -1.72 -21.33
CA ILE A 72 7.82 -1.73 -20.16
C ILE A 72 7.69 -0.42 -19.38
N ARG A 73 7.84 0.74 -20.04
CA ARG A 73 7.72 2.06 -19.39
C ARG A 73 6.37 2.24 -18.68
N LEU A 74 5.27 1.87 -19.34
CA LEU A 74 3.93 1.96 -18.75
C LEU A 74 3.81 1.10 -17.51
N VAL A 75 4.19 -0.17 -17.61
CA VAL A 75 4.05 -1.12 -16.51
C VAL A 75 4.95 -0.76 -15.33
N GLU A 76 6.17 -0.29 -15.58
CA GLU A 76 7.06 0.19 -14.52
C GLU A 76 6.55 1.46 -13.83
N SER A 77 5.95 2.39 -14.57
CA SER A 77 5.34 3.60 -14.00
C SER A 77 4.18 3.27 -13.05
N VAL A 78 3.41 2.21 -13.37
CA VAL A 78 2.34 1.71 -12.49
C VAL A 78 2.94 1.03 -11.27
N LEU A 79 3.97 0.19 -11.45
CA LEU A 79 4.61 -0.52 -10.34
C LEU A 79 5.19 0.46 -9.30
N ALA A 80 5.79 1.57 -9.74
CA ALA A 80 6.32 2.61 -8.85
C ALA A 80 5.26 3.19 -7.89
N ASN A 81 3.98 3.17 -8.29
CA ASN A 81 2.86 3.68 -7.50
C ASN A 81 2.01 2.57 -6.86
N ALA A 82 2.34 1.29 -7.11
CA ALA A 82 1.52 0.16 -6.72
C ALA A 82 1.40 0.00 -5.20
N SER A 83 2.47 0.25 -4.43
CA SER A 83 2.42 0.18 -2.96
C SER A 83 1.40 1.14 -2.37
N THR A 84 1.30 2.35 -2.93
CA THR A 84 0.33 3.36 -2.52
C THR A 84 -1.09 2.96 -2.90
N ALA A 85 -1.31 2.52 -4.14
CA ALA A 85 -2.62 2.09 -4.62
C ALA A 85 -3.14 0.85 -3.86
N LEU A 86 -2.26 -0.08 -3.54
CA LEU A 86 -2.57 -1.31 -2.80
C LEU A 86 -2.46 -1.14 -1.29
N SER A 87 -2.07 0.04 -0.78
CA SER A 87 -2.05 0.32 0.67
C SER A 87 -3.40 0.08 1.35
N ALA A 88 -4.51 0.16 0.59
CA ALA A 88 -5.86 -0.11 1.07
C ALA A 88 -6.27 -1.60 1.01
N GLN A 89 -5.65 -2.41 0.14
CA GLN A 89 -5.95 -3.85 0.04
C GLN A 89 -5.07 -4.66 1.00
N GLY A 90 -5.71 -5.41 1.91
CA GLY A 90 -5.03 -6.27 2.88
C GLY A 90 -4.73 -5.62 4.23
N ARG A 91 -5.26 -4.42 4.51
CA ARG A 91 -5.23 -3.88 5.88
C ARG A 91 -6.05 -4.80 6.78
N ASN A 92 -5.59 -4.99 8.02
CA ASN A 92 -6.47 -5.38 9.13
C ASN A 92 -7.74 -4.50 8.99
N PRO A 93 -8.97 -5.06 9.02
CA PRO A 93 -10.19 -4.26 8.93
C PRO A 93 -10.17 -3.06 9.90
N SER A 94 -9.51 -3.20 11.05
CA SER A 94 -9.34 -2.14 12.05
C SER A 94 -8.25 -1.10 11.71
N GLY A 95 -7.47 -1.27 10.64
CA GLY A 95 -6.33 -0.41 10.29
C GLY A 95 -6.72 0.99 9.84
N LEU A 96 -7.82 1.14 9.10
CA LEU A 96 -8.37 2.45 8.74
C LEU A 96 -8.90 3.20 9.98
N ASP A 97 -9.52 2.46 10.90
CA ASP A 97 -10.04 3.04 12.14
C ASP A 97 -8.91 3.38 13.12
N MET A 98 -7.86 2.54 13.18
CA MET A 98 -6.64 2.84 13.93
C MET A 98 -5.95 4.11 13.44
N GLU A 99 -5.83 4.30 12.12
CA GLU A 99 -5.27 5.53 11.55
C GLU A 99 -6.09 6.77 11.92
N LYS A 100 -7.43 6.69 11.82
CA LYS A 100 -8.34 7.77 12.25
C LYS A 100 -8.19 8.08 13.74
N VAL A 101 -8.16 7.06 14.59
CA VAL A 101 -7.99 7.22 16.05
C VAL A 101 -6.64 7.86 16.36
N MET A 102 -5.55 7.42 15.70
CA MET A 102 -4.24 8.07 15.85
C MET A 102 -4.25 9.54 15.47
N VAL A 103 -4.92 9.92 14.37
CA VAL A 103 -5.06 11.34 13.98
C VAL A 103 -5.79 12.14 15.06
N GLN A 104 -6.90 11.61 15.59
CA GLN A 104 -7.65 12.26 16.67
C GLN A 104 -6.80 12.41 17.94
N LEU A 105 -6.07 11.36 18.35
CA LEU A 105 -5.18 11.42 19.51
C LEU A 105 -4.06 12.46 19.32
N ARG A 106 -3.50 12.55 18.11
CA ARG A 106 -2.50 13.57 17.76
C ARG A 106 -3.04 14.99 17.86
N THR A 107 -4.31 15.20 17.50
CA THR A 107 -4.99 16.50 17.55
C THR A 107 -5.35 16.90 18.98
N PHE A 108 -5.99 16.02 19.73
CA PHE A 108 -6.49 16.35 21.08
C PHE A 108 -5.40 16.28 22.16
N LYS A 109 -4.31 15.51 21.94
CA LYS A 109 -3.22 15.20 22.89
C LYS A 109 -3.65 14.45 24.16
N LYS A 110 -4.78 14.81 24.76
CA LYS A 110 -5.40 14.15 25.90
C LYS A 110 -6.91 14.14 25.68
N ILE A 111 -7.55 12.97 25.73
CA ILE A 111 -8.98 12.83 25.52
C ILE A 111 -9.58 11.77 26.46
N PRO A 112 -10.72 12.03 27.13
CA PRO A 112 -11.45 11.00 27.86
C PRO A 112 -11.95 9.90 26.92
N PHE A 113 -11.91 8.65 27.37
CA PHE A 113 -12.36 7.49 26.58
C PHE A 113 -13.82 7.64 26.12
N LYS A 114 -14.68 8.20 26.99
CA LYS A 114 -16.08 8.51 26.67
C LYS A 114 -16.21 9.43 25.46
N ASP A 115 -15.37 10.46 25.38
CA ASP A 115 -15.41 11.42 24.28
C ASP A 115 -14.85 10.83 22.99
N LEU A 116 -13.76 10.07 23.09
CA LEU A 116 -13.20 9.35 21.95
C LEU A 116 -14.22 8.33 21.38
N MET A 117 -14.92 7.60 22.25
CA MET A 117 -15.98 6.67 21.85
C MET A 117 -17.16 7.42 21.21
N ARG A 118 -17.56 8.57 21.76
CA ARG A 118 -18.62 9.41 21.21
C ARG A 118 -18.29 9.93 19.80
N ILE A 119 -17.03 10.24 19.52
CA ILE A 119 -16.60 10.68 18.17
C ILE A 119 -16.64 9.50 17.18
N ASN A 120 -16.30 8.29 17.62
CA ASN A 120 -16.16 7.12 16.73
C ASN A 120 -17.36 6.16 16.74
N TYR A 121 -18.47 6.49 17.42
CA TYR A 121 -19.58 5.58 17.70
C TYR A 121 -20.23 4.94 16.46
N ARG A 122 -20.14 5.57 15.28
CA ARG A 122 -20.69 5.04 14.01
C ARG A 122 -19.79 4.01 13.34
N ASN A 123 -18.49 4.06 13.62
CA ASN A 123 -17.47 3.29 12.89
C ASN A 123 -16.91 2.15 13.74
N THR A 124 -16.94 2.27 15.07
CA THR A 124 -16.20 1.37 15.96
C THR A 124 -17.01 1.04 17.20
N SER A 125 -17.08 -0.24 17.55
CA SER A 125 -17.64 -0.71 18.83
C SER A 125 -16.66 -0.49 19.98
N LYS A 126 -17.13 -0.58 21.23
CA LYS A 126 -16.26 -0.45 22.41
C LYS A 126 -15.09 -1.45 22.37
N MET A 127 -15.39 -2.71 22.04
CA MET A 127 -14.40 -3.79 21.96
C MET A 127 -13.33 -3.50 20.91
N GLN A 128 -13.74 -3.08 19.72
CA GLN A 128 -12.82 -2.70 18.65
C GLN A 128 -11.98 -1.47 19.01
N LEU A 129 -12.57 -0.48 19.69
CA LEU A 129 -11.83 0.70 20.12
C LEU A 129 -10.79 0.35 21.19
N ASP A 130 -11.11 -0.57 22.09
CA ASP A 130 -10.16 -1.11 23.07
C ASP A 130 -9.02 -1.88 22.40
N GLU A 131 -9.31 -2.73 21.40
CA GLU A 131 -8.29 -3.42 20.60
C GLU A 131 -7.38 -2.43 19.86
N ILE A 132 -7.96 -1.39 19.24
CA ILE A 132 -7.22 -0.34 18.56
C ILE A 132 -6.30 0.40 19.54
N LEU A 133 -6.81 0.81 20.70
CA LEU A 133 -6.01 1.51 21.71
C LEU A 133 -4.89 0.63 22.26
N ALA A 134 -5.14 -0.66 22.52
CA ALA A 134 -4.11 -1.60 22.93
C ALA A 134 -3.00 -1.73 21.88
N GLY A 135 -3.37 -1.75 20.59
CA GLY A 135 -2.40 -1.74 19.49
C GLY A 135 -1.58 -0.45 19.45
N ILE A 136 -2.19 0.72 19.62
CA ILE A 136 -1.51 2.03 19.62
C ILE A 136 -0.59 2.18 20.85
N GLU A 137 -1.02 1.67 22.00
CA GLU A 137 -0.23 1.64 23.23
C GLU A 137 0.97 0.69 23.11
N ALA A 138 0.78 -0.49 22.51
CA ALA A 138 1.88 -1.42 22.22
C ALA A 138 2.92 -0.85 21.25
N MET A 139 2.50 0.05 20.33
CA MET A 139 3.41 0.82 19.47
C MET A 139 4.12 1.98 20.20
N GLY A 140 3.77 2.25 21.47
CA GLY A 140 4.36 3.33 22.27
C GLY A 140 3.85 4.72 21.92
N HIS A 141 2.72 4.83 21.21
CA HIS A 141 2.19 6.11 20.73
C HIS A 141 1.20 6.78 21.71
N CYS A 142 0.56 6.00 22.57
CA CYS A 142 -0.31 6.50 23.62
C CYS A 142 -0.17 5.72 24.92
N GLN A 143 -0.72 6.28 25.98
CA GLN A 143 -0.88 5.63 27.28
C GLN A 143 -2.32 5.78 27.76
N VAL A 144 -2.89 4.71 28.30
CA VAL A 144 -4.23 4.74 28.87
C VAL A 144 -4.12 4.86 30.40
N GLU A 145 -4.48 6.02 30.94
CA GLU A 145 -4.57 6.23 32.38
C GLU A 145 -5.98 5.92 32.86
N THR A 146 -6.10 5.21 33.97
CA THR A 146 -7.39 4.97 34.65
C THR A 146 -7.34 5.62 36.02
N ASP A 147 -8.26 6.53 36.28
CA ASP A 147 -8.42 7.12 37.61
C ASP A 147 -8.95 6.05 38.58
N THR A 148 -8.25 5.82 39.68
CA THR A 148 -8.60 4.81 40.68
C THR A 148 -9.89 5.11 41.44
N TYR A 149 -10.34 6.36 41.47
CA TYR A 149 -11.53 6.78 42.22
C TYR A 149 -12.77 6.82 41.33
N THR A 150 -12.64 7.37 40.14
CA THR A 150 -13.77 7.54 39.21
C THR A 150 -13.90 6.40 38.20
N LEU A 151 -12.86 5.56 38.08
CA LEU A 151 -12.71 4.55 37.03
C LEU A 151 -12.77 5.12 35.61
N GLU A 152 -12.60 6.44 35.46
CA GLU A 152 -12.58 7.09 34.15
C GLU A 152 -11.25 6.86 33.46
N ARG A 153 -11.33 6.44 32.20
CA ARG A 153 -10.17 6.22 31.33
C ARG A 153 -9.87 7.47 30.53
N THR A 154 -8.62 7.91 30.57
CA THR A 154 -8.10 9.02 29.76
C THR A 154 -6.96 8.53 28.90
N ILE A 155 -7.00 8.87 27.60
CA ILE A 155 -5.97 8.50 26.65
C ILE A 155 -5.05 9.70 26.46
N ILE A 156 -3.75 9.49 26.65
CA ILE A 156 -2.70 10.51 26.49
C ILE A 156 -1.83 10.11 25.30
N TRP A 157 -1.67 11.02 24.35
CA TRP A 157 -0.76 10.87 23.21
C TRP A 157 0.68 11.18 23.65
N LEU A 158 1.58 10.22 23.46
CA LEU A 158 2.99 10.34 23.87
C LEU A 158 3.90 10.85 22.75
N GLY A 159 3.45 10.84 21.50
CA GLY A 159 4.30 11.09 20.34
C GLY A 159 4.98 9.81 19.87
N GLY A 160 5.13 9.64 18.55
CA GLY A 160 5.87 8.50 18.01
C GLY A 160 7.36 8.66 18.16
N ALA A 161 8.07 7.53 18.17
CA ALA A 161 9.53 7.45 18.10
C ALA A 161 10.14 7.97 16.78
N ASP A 162 9.40 8.79 16.02
CA ASP A 162 9.94 9.61 14.95
C ASP A 162 10.44 10.90 15.60
N GLY A 163 11.69 10.83 16.05
CA GLY A 163 12.33 11.84 16.88
C GLY A 163 12.11 13.28 16.39
N LYS A 164 11.36 14.05 17.19
CA LYS A 164 11.60 15.48 17.47
C LYS A 164 10.57 16.00 18.48
N GLY A 165 11.06 16.32 19.68
CA GLY A 165 10.38 17.10 20.71
C GLY A 165 9.63 16.22 21.72
N GLY A 166 9.96 16.17 23.00
CA GLY A 166 10.80 17.06 23.78
C GLY A 166 10.22 17.08 25.19
N VAL A 167 11.10 16.81 26.17
CA VAL A 167 10.96 17.14 27.59
C VAL A 167 9.90 16.36 28.38
N ARG A 168 10.32 15.24 28.99
CA ARG A 168 9.85 14.89 30.33
C ARG A 168 10.65 15.72 31.34
N ARG A 169 9.95 16.57 32.10
CA ARG A 169 10.37 17.04 33.43
C ARG A 169 9.30 16.59 34.41
#